data_AF-A6N1K2-F1
#
_entry.id   AF-A6N1K2-F1
#
_cell.length_a   1.000
_cell.length_b   1.000
_cell.length_c   1.000
_cell.angle_alpha   90.00
_cell.angle_beta   90.00
_cell.angle_gamma   90.00
#
_symmetry.space_group_name_H-M   'P 1'
#
loop_
_entity.id
_entity.type
_entity.pdbx_description
1 polymer ?
#
loop_
_entity_poly.entity_id
_entity_poly.type
_entity_poly.pdbx_seq_one_letter_code
_entity_poly.pdbx_strand_id
1 'polypeptide(L)'
;IVQVSYAIGVPEPLSVFVDTYGTGRIPDKEILKIVKENFDFRPGMIIINLDLKKGGNGRYLKTAAYGHFGRDDPDFTWEVVKPLKWEKPSA
;
A
#
# COMPACT_ATOMS: atom_id res chain seq x y z
N ILE A 1 11.47 -0.77 0.40
CA ILE A 1 10.63 -1.87 -0.12
C ILE A 1 9.63 -2.31 0.96
N VAL A 2 8.46 -2.79 0.54
CA VAL A 2 7.43 -3.36 1.42
C VAL A 2 7.06 -4.74 0.89
N GLN A 3 6.92 -5.73 1.78
CA GLN A 3 6.48 -7.08 1.44
C GLN A 3 5.28 -7.48 2.31
N VAL A 4 4.36 -8.24 1.72
CA VAL A 4 3.21 -8.85 2.41
C VAL A 4 2.98 -10.27 1.86
N SER A 5 2.54 -11.20 2.72
CA SER A 5 2.25 -12.59 2.32
C SER A 5 0.94 -13.08 2.93
N TYR A 6 0.24 -13.97 2.23
CA TYR A 6 -1.05 -14.53 2.67
C TYR A 6 -1.08 -16.05 2.57
N ALA A 7 -1.90 -16.68 3.40
CA ALA A 7 -2.37 -18.06 3.20
C ALA A 7 -3.77 -18.04 2.57
N ILE A 8 -4.07 -19.01 1.70
CA ILE A 8 -5.40 -19.15 1.13
C ILE A 8 -6.44 -19.35 2.26
N GLY A 9 -7.52 -18.57 2.21
CA GLY A 9 -8.58 -18.60 3.23
C GLY A 9 -8.27 -17.85 4.53
N VAL A 10 -7.10 -17.23 4.67
CA VAL A 10 -6.74 -16.42 5.86
C VAL A 10 -6.80 -14.92 5.50
N PRO A 11 -7.65 -14.12 6.17
CA PRO A 11 -7.76 -12.69 5.87
C PRO A 11 -6.52 -11.89 6.24
N GLU A 12 -5.93 -12.16 7.41
CA GLU A 12 -4.76 -11.47 7.92
C GLU A 12 -3.49 -11.90 7.16
N PRO A 13 -2.54 -10.98 6.92
CA PRO A 13 -1.27 -11.35 6.32
C PRO A 13 -0.44 -12.20 7.28
N LEU A 14 0.23 -13.23 6.77
CA LEU A 14 1.19 -14.04 7.54
C LEU A 14 2.42 -13.23 7.94
N SER A 15 2.85 -12.32 7.07
CA SER A 15 4.00 -11.45 7.31
C SER A 15 3.82 -10.09 6.65
N VAL A 16 4.42 -9.07 7.26
CA VAL A 16 4.61 -7.74 6.67
C VAL A 16 6.05 -7.32 6.99
N PHE A 17 6.77 -6.85 5.97
CA PHE A 17 8.17 -6.43 6.09
C PHE A 17 8.40 -5.09 5.41
N VAL A 18 9.29 -4.28 5.99
CA VAL A 18 9.72 -2.97 5.48
C VAL A 18 11.24 -2.90 5.57
N ASP A 19 11.87 -2.42 4.52
CA ASP A 19 13.30 -2.09 4.46
C ASP A 19 13.49 -0.79 3.69
N THR A 20 14.17 0.18 4.29
CA THR A 20 14.42 1.48 3.66
C THR A 20 15.74 1.58 2.90
N TYR A 21 16.49 0.49 2.77
CA TYR A 21 17.83 0.46 2.18
C TYR A 21 18.79 1.47 2.83
N GLY A 22 18.60 1.73 4.12
CA GLY A 22 19.40 2.69 4.89
C GLY A 22 19.02 4.16 4.68
N THR A 23 17.96 4.48 3.93
CA THR A 23 17.53 5.88 3.71
C THR A 23 16.44 6.35 4.69
N GLY A 24 15.95 5.46 5.56
CA GLY A 24 14.94 5.76 6.56
C GLY A 24 15.41 6.82 7.56
N ARG A 25 14.54 7.80 7.86
CA ARG A 25 14.82 8.81 8.90
C ARG A 25 14.53 8.31 10.31
N ILE A 26 13.72 7.26 10.43
CA ILE A 26 13.43 6.54 11.67
C ILE A 26 13.68 5.04 11.42
N PRO A 27 13.86 4.24 12.47
CA PRO A 27 14.10 2.81 12.33
C PRO A 27 13.02 2.08 11.52
N ASP A 28 13.41 1.14 10.66
CA ASP A 28 12.47 0.38 9.81
C ASP A 28 11.40 -0.36 10.61
N LYS A 29 11.71 -0.79 11.84
CA LYS A 29 10.73 -1.39 12.76
C LYS A 29 9.60 -0.43 13.15
N GLU A 30 9.89 0.87 13.24
CA GLU A 30 8.90 1.91 13.54
C GLU A 30 8.08 2.24 12.31
N ILE A 31 8.72 2.30 11.13
CA ILE A 31 8.02 2.44 9.84
C ILE A 31 7.07 1.26 9.64
N LEU A 32 7.51 0.03 9.89
CA LEU A 32 6.66 -1.16 9.84
C LEU A 32 5.45 -1.04 10.76
N LYS A 33 5.63 -0.54 11.99
CA LYS A 33 4.52 -0.29 12.92
C LYS A 33 3.53 0.71 12.34
N ILE A 34 4.01 1.86 11.85
CA ILE A 34 3.19 2.90 11.22
C ILE A 34 2.42 2.32 10.03
N VAL A 35 3.07 1.52 9.17
CA VAL A 35 2.43 0.87 8.02
C VAL A 35 1.31 -0.06 8.49
N LYS A 36 1.54 -0.93 9.46
CA LYS A 36 0.52 -1.86 9.98
C LYS A 36 -0.67 -1.17 10.65
N GLU A 37 -0.47 0.01 11.24
CA GLU A 37 -1.53 0.80 11.88
C GLU A 37 -2.37 1.60 10.86
N ASN A 38 -1.82 1.91 9.69
CA ASN A 38 -2.46 2.79 8.71
C ASN A 38 -2.99 2.06 7.47
N PHE A 39 -2.59 0.82 7.23
CA PHE A 39 -3.03 0.01 6.09
C PHE A 39 -3.70 -1.28 6.57
N ASP A 40 -4.97 -1.45 6.20
CA ASP A 40 -5.69 -2.70 6.41
C ASP A 40 -5.39 -3.66 5.26
N PHE A 41 -4.52 -4.63 5.54
CA PHE A 41 -4.05 -5.61 4.56
C PHE A 41 -5.02 -6.77 4.34
N ARG A 42 -6.21 -6.80 4.95
CA ARG A 42 -7.17 -7.87 4.64
C ARG A 42 -7.66 -7.73 3.20
N PRO A 43 -7.69 -8.78 2.36
CA PRO A 43 -8.05 -8.66 0.94
C PRO A 43 -9.38 -7.95 0.67
N GLY A 44 -10.41 -8.22 1.50
CA GLY A 44 -11.70 -7.54 1.40
C GLY A 44 -11.60 -6.04 1.66
N MET A 45 -10.75 -5.62 2.60
CA MET A 45 -10.54 -4.22 2.94
C MET A 45 -9.66 -3.51 1.93
N ILE A 46 -8.67 -4.18 1.33
CA ILE A 46 -7.89 -3.64 0.20
C ILE A 46 -8.84 -3.29 -0.95
N ILE A 47 -9.76 -4.20 -1.30
CA ILE A 47 -10.74 -3.99 -2.36
C ILE A 47 -11.61 -2.75 -2.10
N ILE A 48 -12.10 -2.59 -0.86
CA ILE A 48 -12.99 -1.48 -0.47
C ILE A 48 -12.21 -0.16 -0.43
N ASN A 49 -11.07 -0.14 0.28
CA ASN A 49 -10.29 1.08 0.51
C ASN A 49 -9.69 1.65 -0.78
N LEU A 50 -9.40 0.79 -1.76
CA LEU A 50 -8.92 1.20 -3.09
C LEU A 50 -10.05 1.24 -4.14
N ASP A 51 -11.31 1.06 -3.75
CA ASP A 51 -12.47 1.11 -4.64
C ASP A 51 -12.34 0.19 -5.89
N LEU A 52 -11.73 -0.99 -5.73
CA LEU A 52 -11.31 -1.84 -6.86
C LEU A 52 -12.48 -2.49 -7.62
N LYS A 53 -13.69 -2.49 -7.06
CA LYS A 53 -14.89 -3.02 -7.71
C LYS A 53 -15.65 -1.98 -8.54
N LYS A 54 -15.25 -0.70 -8.54
CA LYS A 54 -15.87 0.32 -9.39
C LYS A 54 -15.64 -0.01 -10.87
N GLY A 55 -16.73 -0.25 -11.59
CA GLY A 55 -16.75 -0.52 -13.02
C GLY A 55 -17.07 0.71 -13.88
N GLY A 56 -17.09 0.53 -15.19
CA GLY A 56 -17.57 1.51 -16.17
C GLY A 56 -16.52 2.50 -16.71
N ASN A 57 -15.34 2.59 -16.10
CA ASN A 57 -14.25 3.51 -16.47
C ASN A 57 -13.07 2.83 -17.22
N GLY A 58 -13.18 1.53 -17.50
CA GLY A 58 -12.12 0.78 -18.18
C GLY A 58 -10.80 0.71 -17.39
N ARG A 59 -10.80 0.95 -16.06
CA ARG A 59 -9.59 1.02 -15.21
C ARG A 59 -8.52 -0.02 -15.55
N TYR A 60 -8.89 -1.31 -15.55
CA TYR A 60 -7.94 -2.40 -15.76
C TYR A 60 -7.42 -2.52 -17.19
N LEU A 61 -8.19 -2.06 -18.19
CA LEU A 61 -7.68 -1.95 -19.56
C LEU A 61 -6.61 -0.85 -19.64
N LYS A 62 -6.84 0.28 -18.96
CA LYS A 62 -5.85 1.37 -18.91
C LYS A 62 -4.54 0.93 -18.27
N THR A 63 -4.55 -0.01 -17.32
CA THR A 63 -3.33 -0.56 -16.71
C THR A 63 -2.58 -1.58 -17.57
N ALA A 64 -3.22 -2.15 -18.59
CA ALA A 64 -2.68 -3.27 -19.37
C ALA A 64 -1.50 -2.90 -20.30
N ALA A 65 -1.21 -1.61 -20.45
CA ALA A 65 -0.05 -1.10 -21.16
C ALA A 65 0.59 0.06 -20.38
N TYR A 66 1.89 0.27 -20.60
CA TYR A 66 2.70 1.34 -19.98
C TYR A 66 2.80 1.26 -18.44
N GLY A 67 2.50 0.10 -17.85
CA GLY A 67 2.67 -0.17 -16.42
C GLY A 67 1.47 0.24 -15.55
N HIS A 68 1.42 -0.38 -14.38
CA HIS A 68 0.37 -0.19 -13.38
C HIS A 68 0.64 0.96 -12.40
N PHE A 69 1.92 1.35 -12.25
CA PHE A 69 2.37 2.27 -11.22
C PHE A 69 2.97 3.55 -11.80
N GLY A 70 2.99 4.63 -11.02
CA GLY A 70 3.61 5.91 -11.37
C GLY A 70 2.83 6.71 -12.41
N ARG A 71 1.49 6.66 -12.35
CA ARG A 71 0.59 7.29 -13.32
C ARG A 71 -0.50 8.07 -12.58
N ASP A 72 -0.73 9.32 -13.00
CA ASP A 72 -1.64 10.25 -12.30
C ASP A 72 -3.13 10.13 -12.70
N ASP A 73 -3.52 9.00 -13.29
CA ASP A 73 -4.93 8.77 -13.66
C ASP A 73 -5.77 8.60 -12.38
N PRO A 74 -6.88 9.33 -12.21
CA PRO A 74 -7.68 9.28 -10.98
C PRO A 74 -8.32 7.91 -10.71
N ASP A 75 -8.36 7.02 -11.71
CA ASP A 75 -8.81 5.65 -11.48
C ASP A 75 -7.74 4.79 -10.80
N PHE A 76 -6.46 5.16 -10.77
CA PHE A 76 -5.40 4.43 -10.07
C PHE A 76 -5.31 4.87 -8.62
N THR A 77 -6.32 4.47 -7.86
CA THR A 77 -6.51 4.83 -6.45
C THR A 77 -5.35 4.43 -5.54
N TRP A 78 -4.52 3.46 -5.94
CA TRP A 78 -3.30 3.07 -5.22
C TRP A 78 -2.14 4.07 -5.35
N GLU A 79 -2.19 4.98 -6.32
CA GLU A 79 -1.20 6.07 -6.48
C GLU A 79 -1.46 7.24 -5.53
N VAL A 80 -2.65 7.29 -4.89
CA VAL A 80 -3.00 8.35 -3.96
C VAL A 80 -2.25 8.16 -2.65
N VAL A 81 -1.30 9.06 -2.37
CA VAL A 81 -0.47 9.03 -1.16
C VAL A 81 -1.34 9.22 0.09
N LYS A 82 -1.28 8.25 1.00
CA LYS A 82 -1.89 8.38 2.32
C LYS A 82 -1.03 9.26 3.24
N PRO A 83 -1.60 10.26 3.91
CA PRO A 83 -0.90 10.99 4.97
C PRO A 83 -0.56 10.05 6.13
N LEU A 84 0.72 9.96 6.51
CA LEU A 84 1.19 9.14 7.63
C LEU A 84 1.69 10.04 8.76
N LYS A 85 1.28 9.72 9.99
CA LYS A 85 1.77 10.38 11.20
C LYS A 85 3.03 9.67 11.68
N TRP A 86 4.10 10.43 11.88
CA TRP A 86 5.37 9.94 12.42
C TRP A 86 6.12 11.09 13.11
N GLU A 87 6.95 10.74 14.09
CA GLU A 87 7.78 11.72 14.79
C GLU A 87 9.04 12.01 13.99
N LYS A 88 9.26 13.30 13.67
CA LYS A 88 10.47 13.72 12.98
C LYS A 88 11.63 13.65 13.99
N PRO A 89 12.77 13.02 13.64
CA PRO A 89 13.96 13.07 14.47
C PRO A 89 14.35 14.52 14.75
N SER A 90 14.75 14.80 15.98
CA SER A 90 15.42 16.04 16.35
C SER A 90 16.63 16.24 15.43
N ALA A 91 16.76 17.44 14.85
CA ALA A 91 17.90 17.82 14.01
C ALA A 91 19.20 17.89 14.82
#